data_AF-A0AAW0HN70-F1
#
_entry.id   AF-A0AAW0HN70-F1
#
_cell.length_a   1.000
_cell.length_b   1.000
_cell.length_c   1.000
_cell.angle_alpha   90.00
_cell.angle_beta   90.00
_cell.angle_gamma   90.00
#
_symmetry.space_group_name_H-M   'P 1'
#
loop_
_entity.id
_entity.type
_entity.pdbx_description
1 polymer ?
#
loop_
_entity_poly.entity_id
_entity_poly.type
_entity_poly.pdbx_seq_one_letter_code
_entity_poly.pdbx_strand_id
1 'polypeptide(L)'
;MGNWSQAEEECQKYGSGSHLASLSNSKEARVVAKYILGYQRNLPVWIGLHDPQKTQLWQWIDGSIDLYSPWNYKTKSGANYCAALNPKD
;
A
#
# COMPACT_ATOMS: atom_id res chain seq x y z
N MET A 1 1.15 -6.66 13.28
CA MET A 1 0.32 -6.05 12.23
C MET A 1 -0.82 -7.01 11.93
N GLY A 2 -2.05 -6.50 11.83
CA GLY A 2 -3.15 -7.27 11.23
C GLY A 2 -2.85 -7.56 9.75
N ASN A 3 -3.70 -8.37 9.12
CA ASN A 3 -3.58 -8.61 7.68
C ASN A 3 -4.10 -7.41 6.86
N TRP A 4 -3.79 -7.38 5.56
CA TRP A 4 -4.19 -6.27 4.67
C TRP A 4 -5.72 -6.10 4.58
N SER A 5 -6.48 -7.21 4.54
CA SER A 5 -7.95 -7.17 4.48
C SER A 5 -8.54 -6.47 5.70
N GLN A 6 -8.02 -6.77 6.89
CA GLN A 6 -8.44 -6.11 8.12
C GLN A 6 -8.15 -4.60 8.07
N ALA A 7 -7.00 -4.19 7.54
CA ALA A 7 -6.68 -2.76 7.43
C ALA A 7 -7.63 -2.03 6.48
N GLU A 8 -7.99 -2.65 5.36
CA GLU A 8 -8.97 -2.11 4.42
C GLU A 8 -10.39 -2.06 5.01
N GLU A 9 -10.82 -3.11 5.70
CA GLU A 9 -12.10 -3.14 6.40
C GLU A 9 -12.19 -2.05 7.48
N GLU A 10 -11.10 -1.77 8.21
CA GLU A 10 -11.07 -0.65 9.16
C GLU A 10 -11.20 0.71 8.45
N CYS A 11 -10.56 0.91 7.29
CA CYS A 11 -10.73 2.14 6.51
C CYS A 11 -12.19 2.32 6.05
N GLN A 12 -12.83 1.27 5.55
CA GLN A 12 -14.21 1.33 5.05
C GLN A 12 -15.24 1.67 6.14
N LYS A 13 -14.94 1.42 7.43
CA LYS A 13 -15.80 1.84 8.54
C LYS A 13 -15.94 3.35 8.67
N TYR A 14 -15.00 4.14 8.12
CA TYR A 14 -15.08 5.60 8.13
C TYR A 14 -15.98 6.17 7.02
N GLY A 15 -16.43 5.36 6.08
CA GLY A 15 -17.40 5.74 5.05
C GLY A 15 -17.16 5.06 3.70
N SER A 16 -18.17 5.12 2.82
CA SER A 16 -18.22 4.40 1.53
C SER A 16 -17.15 4.80 0.50
N GLY A 17 -16.34 5.83 0.77
CA GLY A 17 -15.21 6.24 -0.07
C GLY A 17 -13.88 6.26 0.69
N SER A 18 -13.84 5.66 1.88
CA SER A 18 -12.62 5.58 2.69
C SER A 18 -11.96 4.22 2.48
N HIS A 19 -10.75 4.26 1.95
CA HIS A 19 -9.95 3.10 1.55
C HIS A 19 -8.50 3.30 1.97
N LEU A 20 -7.71 2.23 1.96
CA LEU A 20 -6.26 2.37 2.04
C LEU A 20 -5.73 3.28 0.92
N ALA A 21 -4.70 4.07 1.26
CA ALA A 21 -4.21 5.13 0.39
C ALA A 21 -3.71 4.61 -0.98
N SER A 22 -4.09 5.33 -2.04
CA SER A 22 -3.52 5.22 -3.38
C SER A 22 -2.37 6.21 -3.58
N LEU A 23 -1.28 5.80 -4.23
CA LEU A 23 -0.11 6.64 -4.47
C LEU A 23 0.20 6.68 -5.97
N SER A 24 -0.04 7.82 -6.61
CA SER A 24 0.02 7.94 -8.07
C SER A 24 1.44 8.23 -8.59
N ASN A 25 2.38 8.62 -7.73
CA ASN A 25 3.76 8.92 -8.10
C ASN A 25 4.74 8.88 -6.90
N SER A 26 6.05 8.87 -7.19
CA SER A 26 7.08 8.82 -6.14
C SER A 26 7.16 10.06 -5.25
N LYS A 27 6.77 11.25 -5.73
CA LYS A 27 6.79 12.46 -4.90
C LYS A 27 5.73 12.35 -3.81
N GLU A 28 4.53 11.93 -4.19
CA GLU A 28 3.43 11.66 -3.26
C GLU A 28 3.82 10.58 -2.25
N ALA A 29 4.36 9.46 -2.73
CA ALA A 29 4.76 8.38 -1.84
C ALA A 29 5.84 8.78 -0.83
N ARG A 30 6.83 9.59 -1.24
CA ARG A 30 7.84 10.16 -0.32
C ARG A 30 7.24 11.08 0.72
N VAL A 31 6.26 11.91 0.34
CA VAL A 31 5.56 12.80 1.28
C VAL A 31 4.80 11.98 2.31
N VAL A 32 4.08 10.94 1.87
CA VAL A 32 3.34 10.03 2.75
C VAL A 32 4.28 9.24 3.66
N ALA A 33 5.37 8.68 3.13
CA ALA A 33 6.38 7.96 3.93
C ALA A 33 6.98 8.87 5.02
N LYS A 34 7.33 10.12 4.67
CA LYS A 34 7.82 11.12 5.63
C LYS A 34 6.79 11.47 6.69
N TYR A 35 5.52 11.56 6.32
CA TYR A 35 4.45 11.78 7.29
C TYR A 35 4.32 10.60 8.25
N ILE A 36 4.32 9.37 7.73
CA ILE A 36 4.26 8.13 8.52
C ILE A 36 5.45 8.04 9.48
N LEU A 37 6.66 8.41 9.08
CA LEU A 37 7.84 8.45 9.98
C LEU A 37 7.64 9.32 11.24
N GLY A 38 6.73 10.29 11.19
CA GLY A 38 6.34 11.09 12.37
C GLY A 38 5.63 10.26 13.44
N TYR A 39 4.89 9.22 13.04
CA TYR A 39 4.00 8.43 13.90
C TYR A 39 4.45 6.97 14.08
N GLN A 40 4.95 6.34 13.02
CA GLN A 40 5.38 4.95 12.96
C GLN A 40 6.72 4.85 12.23
N ARG A 41 7.77 4.46 12.96
CA ARG A 41 9.15 4.42 12.45
C ARG A 41 9.69 3.01 12.20
N ASN A 42 9.02 2.02 12.76
CA ASN A 42 9.57 0.69 12.94
C ASN A 42 8.85 -0.38 12.12
N LEU A 43 7.57 -0.15 11.80
CA LEU A 43 6.74 -1.09 11.07
C LEU A 43 6.28 -0.51 9.73
N PRO A 44 6.25 -1.32 8.66
CA PRO A 44 5.56 -0.97 7.43
C PRO A 44 4.08 -0.66 7.70
N VAL A 45 3.45 0.09 6.80
CA VAL A 45 2.03 0.45 6.87
C VAL A 45 1.35 -0.03 5.59
N TRP A 46 0.24 -0.74 5.71
CA TRP A 46 -0.52 -1.22 4.55
C TRP A 46 -1.02 -0.04 3.69
N ILE A 47 -0.96 -0.20 2.37
CA ILE A 47 -1.49 0.75 1.37
C ILE A 47 -2.40 0.03 0.39
N GLY A 48 -3.14 0.78 -0.44
CA GLY A 48 -4.18 0.22 -1.32
C GLY A 48 -3.67 -0.57 -2.53
N LEU A 49 -2.36 -0.77 -2.68
CA LEU A 49 -1.79 -1.50 -3.82
C LEU A 49 -1.80 -3.02 -3.55
N HIS A 50 -2.38 -3.80 -4.47
CA HIS A 50 -2.50 -5.25 -4.34
C HIS A 50 -2.52 -5.97 -5.71
N ASP A 51 -2.28 -7.28 -5.72
CA ASP A 51 -2.35 -8.17 -6.89
C ASP A 51 -3.34 -9.31 -6.60
N PRO A 52 -4.66 -9.08 -6.72
CA PRO A 52 -5.65 -10.07 -6.31
C PRO A 52 -5.63 -11.34 -7.19
N GLN A 53 -5.23 -11.19 -8.45
CA GLN A 53 -5.19 -12.28 -9.42
C GLN A 53 -3.88 -13.07 -9.36
N LYS A 54 -2.88 -12.60 -8.60
CA LYS A 54 -1.58 -13.26 -8.45
C LYS A 54 -0.82 -13.37 -9.79
N THR A 55 -1.09 -12.44 -10.70
CA THR A 55 -0.56 -12.41 -12.07
C THR A 55 0.62 -11.45 -12.21
N GLN A 56 1.08 -10.86 -11.10
CA GLN A 56 2.05 -9.77 -11.07
C GLN A 56 1.54 -8.46 -11.68
N LEU A 57 0.23 -8.36 -11.90
CA LEU A 57 -0.45 -7.15 -12.32
C LEU A 57 -1.00 -6.46 -11.08
N TRP A 58 -0.25 -5.47 -10.60
CA TRP A 58 -0.63 -4.70 -9.42
C TRP A 58 -1.65 -3.62 -9.79
N GLN A 59 -2.64 -3.47 -8.94
CA GLN A 59 -3.70 -2.48 -9.07
C GLN A 59 -3.98 -1.82 -7.73
N TRP A 60 -4.50 -0.61 -7.79
CA TRP A 60 -5.05 0.09 -6.64
C TRP A 60 -6.48 -0.36 -6.36
N ILE A 61 -6.99 -0.04 -5.16
CA ILE A 61 -8.38 -0.36 -4.76
C ILE A 61 -9.42 0.24 -5.70
N ASP A 62 -9.10 1.37 -6.34
CA ASP A 62 -9.97 2.01 -7.34
C ASP A 62 -9.96 1.32 -8.72
N GLY A 63 -9.17 0.24 -8.87
CA GLY A 63 -9.03 -0.52 -10.11
C GLY A 63 -8.02 0.06 -11.10
N SER A 64 -7.37 1.18 -10.78
CA SER A 64 -6.31 1.71 -11.63
C SER A 64 -5.08 0.79 -11.57
N ILE A 65 -4.52 0.50 -12.75
CA ILE A 65 -3.31 -0.31 -12.88
C ILE A 65 -2.12 0.55 -12.48
N ASP A 66 -1.26 0.02 -11.62
CA ASP A 66 -0.02 0.71 -11.28
C ASP A 66 0.98 0.56 -12.43
N LEU A 67 1.01 1.57 -13.30
CA LEU A 67 1.96 1.68 -14.41
C LEU A 67 3.30 2.26 -13.96
N TYR A 68 3.40 2.72 -12.71
CA TYR A 68 4.56 3.42 -12.17
C TYR A 68 5.38 2.49 -11.27
N SER A 69 6.56 2.05 -11.73
CA SER A 69 7.40 1.15 -10.92
C SER A 69 8.82 1.67 -10.67
N PRO A 70 9.06 2.46 -9.60
CA PRO A 70 10.36 2.58 -8.94
C PRO A 70 10.50 1.64 -7.74
N TRP A 71 9.41 1.01 -7.30
CA TRP A 71 9.38 0.14 -6.15
C TRP A 71 10.08 -1.16 -6.50
N ASN A 72 11.34 -1.28 -6.06
CA ASN A 72 12.05 -2.55 -6.13
C ASN A 72 11.15 -3.64 -5.53
N TYR A 73 10.65 -4.51 -6.41
CA TYR A 73 9.88 -5.74 -6.20
C TYR A 73 10.66 -6.81 -5.37
N LYS A 74 11.55 -6.36 -4.49
CA LYS A 74 12.50 -7.15 -3.71
C LYS A 74 12.25 -7.04 -2.21
N THR A 75 10.99 -7.16 -1.80
CA THR A 75 10.68 -7.86 -0.55
C THR A 75 9.67 -8.96 -0.85
N LYS A 76 10.10 -9.88 -1.74
CA LYS A 76 9.53 -11.22 -1.85
C LYS A 76 9.57 -11.89 -0.48
N SER A 77 8.44 -11.91 0.22
CA SER A 77 7.99 -13.15 0.82
C SER A 77 6.95 -13.71 -0.15
N GLY A 78 7.14 -14.95 -0.61
CA GLY A 78 6.36 -15.60 -1.67
C GLY A 78 4.87 -15.84 -1.39
N ALA A 79 4.25 -15.03 -0.52
CA ALA A 79 2.86 -15.10 -0.10
C ALA A 79 2.14 -13.73 -0.08
N ASN A 80 2.84 -12.60 -0.34
CA ASN A 80 2.31 -11.26 -0.09
C ASN A 80 1.87 -10.54 -1.38
N TYR A 81 0.61 -10.74 -1.76
CA TYR A 81 -0.07 -10.06 -2.90
C TYR A 81 -0.65 -8.68 -2.51
N CYS A 82 -0.08 -8.07 -1.47
CA CYS A 82 -0.55 -6.83 -0.87
C CYS A 82 0.67 -5.99 -0.51
N ALA A 83 0.60 -4.68 -0.74
CA ALA A 83 1.73 -3.78 -0.54
C ALA A 83 1.63 -3.05 0.79
N ALA A 84 2.79 -2.89 1.43
CA ALA A 84 2.97 -1.99 2.55
C ALA A 84 4.07 -0.98 2.22
N LEU A 85 3.87 0.27 2.64
CA LEU A 85 4.86 1.32 2.55
C LEU A 85 5.80 1.21 3.76
N ASN A 86 7.09 1.12 3.51
CA ASN A 86 8.10 1.19 4.55
C ASN A 86 8.36 2.68 4.88
N PRO A 87 8.30 3.09 6.16
CA PRO A 87 8.58 4.47 6.52
C PRO A 87 9.96 4.96 6.10
N LYS A 88 10.93 4.06 5.90
CA LYS A 88 12.33 4.40 5.58
C LYS A 88 12.66 4.44 4.08
N ASP A 89 11.70 4.10 3.22
CA ASP A 89 11.84 4.13 1.76
C ASP A 89 11.42 5.52 1.20
#